data_AF-J2Y615-F1
#
_entry.id   AF-J2Y615-F1
#
_cell.length_a   1.000
_cell.length_b   1.000
_cell.length_c   1.000
_cell.angle_alpha   90.00
_cell.angle_beta   90.00
_cell.angle_gamma   90.00
#
_symmetry.space_group_name_H-M   'P 1'
#
loop_
_entity.id
_entity.type
_entity.pdbx_description
1 polymer ?
#
loop_
_entity_poly.entity_id
_entity_poly.type
_entity_poly.pdbx_seq_one_letter_code
_entity_poly.pdbx_strand_id
1 'polypeptide(L)'
;MKTIISLALLSVACAATADVQKINYLYDDSDAKYSIVSFIDSGTVIQATVQRSGVYFTNYTKLELDCASQNVRHMGMYSSLAALEKAQFDQMEGRIIDGSIAAEVGKVLCTGTTMTASQTASKVEAQPAEIQDGDNT
;
A
#
# COMPACT_ATOMS: atom_id res chain seq x y z
N MET A 1 -42.81 22.10 -37.74
CA MET A 1 -41.66 22.56 -36.95
C MET A 1 -41.33 21.46 -35.94
N LYS A 2 -40.13 20.85 -36.01
CA LYS A 2 -39.71 19.75 -35.12
C LYS A 2 -38.86 20.35 -33.99
N THR A 3 -39.35 20.29 -32.75
CA THR A 3 -38.63 20.73 -31.55
C THR A 3 -37.58 19.69 -31.17
N ILE A 4 -36.31 20.06 -31.25
CA ILE A 4 -35.19 19.27 -30.75
C ILE A 4 -35.01 19.63 -29.27
N ILE A 5 -35.33 18.70 -28.38
CA ILE A 5 -35.10 18.84 -26.94
C ILE A 5 -33.66 18.39 -26.67
N SER A 6 -32.74 19.35 -26.55
CA SER A 6 -31.37 19.10 -26.10
C SER A 6 -31.38 18.76 -24.61
N LEU A 7 -31.07 17.50 -24.30
CA LEU A 7 -30.89 17.02 -22.94
C LEU A 7 -29.46 17.34 -22.49
N ALA A 8 -29.29 18.46 -21.79
CA ALA A 8 -28.01 18.82 -21.18
C ALA A 8 -27.76 17.89 -19.97
N LEU A 9 -26.83 16.95 -20.14
CA LEU A 9 -26.32 16.11 -19.05
C LEU A 9 -25.49 16.98 -18.10
N LEU A 10 -26.05 17.36 -16.95
CA LEU A 10 -25.27 17.90 -15.83
C LEU A 10 -24.48 16.75 -15.20
N SER A 11 -23.26 16.53 -15.66
CA SER A 11 -22.29 15.68 -14.98
C SER A 11 -21.81 16.38 -13.71
N VAL A 12 -22.43 16.04 -12.58
CA VAL A 12 -21.91 16.37 -11.25
C VAL A 12 -20.64 15.54 -11.04
N ALA A 13 -19.47 16.14 -11.29
CA ALA A 13 -18.21 15.58 -10.87
C ALA A 13 -18.11 15.69 -9.35
N CYS A 14 -18.52 14.64 -8.64
CA CYS A 14 -18.31 14.52 -7.20
C CYS A 14 -16.81 14.35 -6.98
N ALA A 15 -16.11 15.45 -6.64
CA ALA A 15 -14.75 15.38 -6.14
C ALA A 15 -14.83 14.79 -4.73
N ALA A 16 -14.68 13.47 -4.62
CA ALA A 16 -14.50 12.81 -3.34
C ALA A 16 -13.19 13.32 -2.74
N THR A 17 -13.29 14.28 -1.82
CA THR A 17 -12.18 14.66 -0.95
C THR A 17 -11.93 13.45 -0.05
N ALA A 18 -10.85 12.71 -0.31
CA ALA A 18 -10.43 11.63 0.58
C ALA A 18 -10.25 12.22 1.98
N ASP A 19 -11.06 11.75 2.93
CA ASP A 19 -10.94 12.15 4.33
C ASP A 19 -9.53 11.79 4.84
N VAL A 20 -8.96 12.63 5.70
CA VAL A 20 -7.63 12.40 6.26
C VAL A 20 -7.75 11.26 7.27
N GLN A 21 -7.23 10.09 6.90
CA GLN A 21 -7.33 8.89 7.74
C GLN A 21 -6.11 8.81 8.67
N LYS A 22 -6.34 8.99 9.96
CA LYS A 22 -5.29 8.80 10.98
C LYS A 22 -4.91 7.33 11.04
N ILE A 23 -3.61 7.06 11.08
CA ILE A 23 -3.07 5.71 11.24
C ILE A 23 -2.20 5.66 12.49
N ASN A 24 -2.26 4.54 13.21
CA ASN A 24 -1.44 4.34 14.38
C ASN A 24 -0.13 3.66 13.96
N TYR A 25 0.95 4.43 13.92
CA TYR A 25 2.28 3.94 13.63
C TYR A 25 3.25 4.53 14.65
N LEU A 26 3.81 3.68 15.51
CA LEU A 26 4.83 4.07 16.47
C LEU A 26 6.20 3.66 15.94
N TYR A 27 6.99 4.65 15.52
CA TYR A 27 8.37 4.45 15.10
C TYR A 27 9.23 5.65 15.49
N ASP A 28 10.24 5.40 16.33
CA ASP A 28 11.27 6.32 16.88
C ASP A 28 10.80 7.60 17.60
N ASP A 29 9.72 8.23 17.15
CA ASP A 29 9.14 9.46 17.70
C ASP A 29 7.70 9.16 18.15
N SER A 30 7.51 8.97 19.44
CA SER A 30 6.21 8.63 20.04
C SER A 30 5.16 9.74 19.88
N ASP A 31 5.59 10.97 19.63
CA ASP A 31 4.71 12.13 19.50
C ASP A 31 4.33 12.40 18.03
N ALA A 32 4.98 11.74 17.08
CA ALA A 32 4.67 11.86 15.67
C ALA A 32 3.31 11.24 15.34
N LYS A 33 2.49 12.00 14.62
CA LYS A 33 1.18 11.57 14.12
C LYS A 33 1.28 11.25 12.65
N TYR A 34 0.70 10.12 12.26
CA TYR A 34 0.69 9.67 10.87
C TYR A 34 -0.73 9.70 10.34
N SER A 35 -0.88 10.14 9.09
CA SER A 35 -2.18 10.18 8.42
C SER A 35 -2.05 9.96 6.93
N ILE A 36 -2.97 9.19 6.35
CA ILE A 36 -3.16 9.10 4.91
C ILE A 36 -3.88 10.38 4.49
N VAL A 37 -3.22 11.21 3.67
CA VAL A 37 -3.77 12.50 3.22
C VAL A 37 -4.34 12.45 1.80
N SER A 38 -3.97 11.44 1.03
CA SER A 38 -4.60 11.11 -0.25
C SER A 38 -4.31 9.67 -0.63
N PHE A 39 -5.19 9.06 -1.43
CA PHE A 39 -4.89 7.79 -2.09
C PHE A 39 -5.58 7.71 -3.46
N ILE A 40 -5.02 6.90 -4.35
CA ILE A 40 -5.58 6.55 -5.65
C ILE A 40 -5.56 5.03 -5.74
N ASP A 41 -6.71 4.42 -5.97
CA ASP A 41 -6.85 2.99 -6.22
C ASP A 41 -6.96 2.75 -7.73
N SER A 42 -6.00 2.01 -8.28
CA SER A 42 -5.95 1.66 -9.70
C SER A 42 -6.39 0.22 -10.00
N GLY A 43 -6.89 -0.50 -8.98
CA GLY A 43 -7.32 -1.89 -9.06
C GLY A 43 -6.21 -2.90 -8.79
N THR A 44 -5.03 -2.76 -9.43
CA THR A 44 -3.89 -3.65 -9.16
C THR A 44 -3.00 -3.15 -8.03
N VAL A 45 -2.89 -1.82 -7.90
CA VAL A 45 -2.11 -1.17 -6.84
C VAL A 45 -2.84 0.03 -6.28
N ILE A 46 -2.61 0.31 -5.00
CA ILE A 46 -3.08 1.52 -4.31
C ILE A 46 -1.88 2.43 -4.06
N GLN A 47 -1.93 3.65 -4.58
CA GLN A 47 -0.94 4.66 -4.26
C GLN A 47 -1.47 5.57 -3.15
N ALA A 48 -0.79 5.60 -2.01
CA ALA A 48 -1.18 6.35 -0.84
C ALA A 48 -0.12 7.39 -0.46
N THR A 49 -0.52 8.64 -0.23
CA THR A 49 0.34 9.67 0.35
C THR A 49 0.12 9.71 1.85
N VAL A 50 1.20 9.54 2.59
CA VAL A 50 1.21 9.56 4.06
C VAL A 50 1.92 10.83 4.51
N GLN A 51 1.27 11.57 5.40
CA GLN A 51 1.89 12.66 6.14
C GLN A 51 2.33 12.15 7.51
N ARG A 52 3.57 12.45 7.88
CA ARG A 52 4.05 12.43 9.26
C ARG A 52 4.07 13.87 9.78
N SER A 53 3.45 14.11 10.92
CA SER A 53 3.48 15.38 11.65
C SER A 53 4.11 15.16 13.03
N GLY A 54 5.35 15.61 13.21
CA GLY A 54 6.05 15.57 14.50
C GLY A 54 6.39 16.97 15.00
N VAL A 55 6.95 17.06 16.21
CA VAL A 55 7.27 18.34 16.87
C VAL A 55 8.23 19.20 16.04
N TYR A 56 9.20 18.56 15.38
CA TYR A 56 10.27 19.26 14.65
C TYR A 56 10.03 19.41 13.16
N PHE A 57 9.31 18.48 12.54
CA PHE A 57 9.09 18.49 11.09
C PHE A 57 7.82 17.73 10.69
N THR A 58 7.21 18.23 9.63
CA THR A 58 6.21 17.53 8.83
C THR A 58 6.88 17.02 7.56
N ASN A 59 6.64 15.77 7.22
CA ASN A 59 7.07 15.20 5.95
C ASN A 59 5.98 14.36 5.30
N TYR A 60 6.18 14.09 4.02
CA TYR A 60 5.29 13.34 3.17
C TYR A 60 6.08 12.23 2.50
N THR A 61 5.51 11.03 2.47
CA THR A 61 5.98 9.90 1.68
C THR A 61 4.83 9.35 0.86
N LYS A 62 5.13 8.70 -0.26
CA LYS A 62 4.15 7.98 -1.05
C LYS A 62 4.49 6.50 -1.04
N LEU A 63 3.46 5.67 -0.89
CA LEU A 63 3.54 4.23 -0.94
C LEU A 63 2.74 3.75 -2.16
N GLU A 64 3.27 2.79 -2.90
CA GLU A 64 2.52 1.99 -3.87
C GLU A 64 2.37 0.60 -3.30
N LEU A 65 1.14 0.21 -2.97
CA LEU A 65 0.80 -1.02 -2.29
C LEU A 65 0.17 -1.98 -3.30
N ASP A 66 0.78 -3.16 -3.48
CA ASP A 66 0.11 -4.30 -4.06
C ASP A 66 -0.46 -5.15 -2.91
N CYS A 67 -1.76 -4.96 -2.66
CA CYS A 67 -2.46 -5.66 -1.60
C CYS A 67 -2.52 -7.18 -1.83
N ALA A 68 -2.50 -7.63 -3.08
CA ALA A 68 -2.63 -9.06 -3.43
C ALA A 68 -1.31 -9.81 -3.23
N SER A 69 -0.18 -9.22 -3.65
CA SER A 69 1.15 -9.82 -3.47
C SER A 69 1.79 -9.47 -2.11
N GLN A 70 1.17 -8.57 -1.35
CA GLN A 70 1.69 -8.00 -0.10
C GLN A 70 3.06 -7.33 -0.27
N ASN A 71 3.19 -6.57 -1.35
CA ASN A 71 4.40 -5.84 -1.66
C ASN A 71 4.18 -4.32 -1.61
N VAL A 72 5.27 -3.59 -1.46
CA VAL A 72 5.27 -2.14 -1.39
C VAL A 72 6.48 -1.54 -2.11
N ARG A 73 6.24 -0.45 -2.84
CA ARG A 73 7.29 0.48 -3.26
C ARG A 73 7.17 1.79 -2.52
N HIS A 74 8.30 2.35 -2.15
CA HIS A 74 8.38 3.60 -1.41
C HIS A 74 8.85 4.73 -2.31
N MET A 75 8.40 5.93 -1.99
CA MET A 75 9.12 7.16 -2.31
C MET A 75 9.85 7.65 -1.07
N GLY A 76 10.91 8.43 -1.27
CA GLY A 76 11.58 9.14 -0.19
C GLY A 76 10.66 10.04 0.63
N MET A 77 11.18 10.57 1.74
CA MET A 77 10.48 11.56 2.56
C MET A 77 10.77 12.97 2.04
N TYR A 78 9.72 13.76 1.85
CA TYR A 78 9.81 15.13 1.35
C TYR A 78 9.09 16.10 2.27
N SER A 79 9.59 17.33 2.39
CA SER A 79 9.01 18.37 3.23
C SER A 79 7.75 19.03 2.63
N SER A 80 7.38 18.69 1.39
CA SER A 80 6.18 19.22 0.73
C SER A 80 5.60 18.24 -0.29
N LEU A 81 4.29 18.35 -0.53
CA LEU A 81 3.60 17.58 -1.57
C LEU A 81 4.15 17.87 -2.98
N ALA A 82 4.47 19.13 -3.28
CA ALA A 82 5.00 19.52 -4.58
C ALA A 82 6.39 18.89 -4.87
N ALA A 83 7.20 18.65 -3.84
CA ALA A 83 8.45 17.91 -3.99
C ALA A 83 8.20 16.40 -4.17
N LEU A 84 7.24 15.84 -3.41
CA LEU A 84 6.84 14.44 -3.53
C LEU A 84 6.27 14.11 -4.92
N GLU A 85 5.49 15.01 -5.53
CA GLU A 85 4.90 14.80 -6.87
C GLU A 85 5.94 14.70 -7.98
N LYS A 86 7.13 15.28 -7.79
CA LYS A 86 8.26 15.22 -8.73
C LYS A 86 9.17 14.02 -8.47
N ALA A 87 8.95 13.33 -7.35
CA ALA A 87 9.73 12.15 -6.98
C ALA A 87 9.29 10.92 -7.78
N GLN A 88 10.16 9.92 -7.81
CA GLN A 88 9.88 8.62 -8.40
C GLN A 88 9.88 7.57 -7.30
N PHE A 89 9.09 6.52 -7.49
CA PHE A 89 9.16 5.34 -6.66
C PHE A 89 10.51 4.65 -6.83
N ASP A 90 11.00 4.08 -5.74
CA ASP A 90 12.18 3.21 -5.76
C ASP A 90 12.00 2.11 -6.81
N GLN A 91 13.07 1.77 -7.52
CA GLN A 91 13.01 0.73 -8.57
C GLN A 91 12.79 -0.66 -7.99
N MET A 92 13.17 -0.86 -6.72
CA MET A 92 13.01 -2.11 -6.01
C MET A 92 11.69 -2.12 -5.26
N GLU A 93 11.03 -3.27 -5.31
CA GLU A 93 9.84 -3.57 -4.52
C GLU A 93 10.24 -4.33 -3.26
N GLY A 94 9.69 -3.92 -2.13
CA GLY A 94 9.84 -4.59 -0.84
C GLY A 94 8.61 -5.37 -0.45
N ARG A 95 8.74 -6.22 0.57
CA ARG A 95 7.60 -6.88 1.22
C ARG A 95 6.96 -5.92 2.21
N ILE A 96 5.63 -5.97 2.33
CA ILE A 96 4.94 -5.34 3.45
C ILE A 96 5.25 -6.15 4.71
N ILE A 97 5.95 -5.54 5.66
CA ILE A 97 6.32 -6.15 6.94
C ILE A 97 5.40 -5.61 8.05
N ASP A 98 4.93 -6.49 8.92
CA ASP A 98 4.10 -6.11 10.06
C ASP A 98 4.77 -5.05 10.93
N GLY A 99 3.96 -4.09 11.38
CA GLY A 99 4.43 -2.94 12.16
C GLY A 99 5.16 -1.87 11.35
N SER A 100 5.33 -2.02 10.03
CA SER A 100 5.80 -0.95 9.14
C SER A 100 4.69 0.05 8.80
N ILE A 101 5.08 1.24 8.34
CA ILE A 101 4.10 2.24 7.84
C ILE A 101 3.24 1.69 6.70
N ALA A 102 3.82 0.84 5.84
CA ALA A 102 3.11 0.20 4.74
C ALA A 102 2.06 -0.80 5.24
N ALA A 103 2.36 -1.54 6.30
CA ALA A 103 1.39 -2.43 6.93
C ALA A 103 0.23 -1.65 7.57
N GLU A 104 0.51 -0.56 8.28
CA GLU A 104 -0.56 0.25 8.90
C GLU A 104 -1.44 0.94 7.86
N VAL A 105 -0.86 1.45 6.76
CA VAL A 105 -1.65 1.97 5.63
C VAL A 105 -2.44 0.85 4.96
N GLY A 106 -1.82 -0.32 4.77
CA GLY A 106 -2.46 -1.50 4.17
C GLY A 106 -3.67 -1.98 4.96
N LYS A 107 -3.61 -1.99 6.30
CA LYS A 107 -4.78 -2.31 7.15
C LYS A 107 -5.99 -1.40 6.89
N VAL A 108 -5.73 -0.15 6.52
CA VAL A 108 -6.78 0.83 6.24
C VAL A 108 -7.28 0.72 4.80
N LEU A 109 -6.38 0.59 3.83
CA LEU A 109 -6.73 0.71 2.41
C LEU A 109 -6.97 -0.64 1.71
N CYS A 110 -6.32 -1.72 2.11
CA CYS A 110 -6.48 -3.04 1.52
C CYS A 110 -7.73 -3.76 2.09
N THR A 111 -8.91 -3.23 1.81
CA THR A 111 -10.18 -3.88 2.22
C THR A 111 -10.43 -5.14 1.40
N GLY A 112 -10.81 -6.25 2.05
CA GLY A 112 -11.09 -7.54 1.38
C GLY A 112 -9.89 -8.47 1.19
N THR A 113 -8.66 -8.02 1.45
CA THR A 113 -7.49 -8.89 1.54
C THR A 113 -7.12 -9.02 3.01
N THR A 114 -7.44 -10.14 3.63
CA THR A 114 -7.04 -10.38 5.02
C THR A 114 -5.51 -10.30 5.08
N MET A 115 -4.98 -9.28 5.75
CA MET A 115 -3.56 -9.08 6.02
C MET A 115 -3.07 -10.11 7.06
N THR A 116 -3.34 -11.38 6.82
CA THR A 116 -2.77 -12.49 7.58
C THR A 116 -1.44 -12.81 6.96
N ALA A 117 -0.38 -12.28 7.55
CA ALA A 117 0.98 -12.77 7.37
C ALA A 117 1.03 -14.23 7.84
N SER A 118 0.71 -15.18 6.96
CA SER A 118 1.05 -16.58 7.15
C SER A 118 1.02 -17.33 5.82
N GLN A 119 2.14 -17.28 5.11
CA GLN A 119 2.56 -18.39 4.26
C GLN A 119 3.99 -18.76 4.63
N THR A 120 4.09 -19.43 5.78
CA THR A 120 4.75 -20.73 5.90
C THR A 120 6.16 -20.84 5.30
N ALA A 121 7.14 -20.48 6.13
CA ALA A 121 8.38 -21.25 6.20
C ALA A 121 8.06 -22.69 6.64
N SER A 122 7.63 -23.53 5.70
CA SER A 122 7.62 -25.01 5.79
C SER A 122 7.38 -25.56 4.38
N LYS A 123 8.42 -25.47 3.55
CA LYS A 123 8.65 -26.42 2.45
C LYS A 123 10.07 -26.92 2.58
N VAL A 124 10.37 -27.57 3.70
CA VAL A 124 11.43 -28.57 3.75
C VAL A 124 10.76 -29.89 3.42
N GLU A 125 11.00 -30.31 2.18
CA GLU A 125 11.14 -31.70 1.73
C GLU A 125 10.08 -32.72 2.16
N ALA A 126 9.16 -33.00 1.24
CA ALA A 126 8.61 -34.33 1.06
C ALA A 126 8.86 -34.75 -0.39
N GLN A 127 9.87 -35.60 -0.61
CA GLN A 127 9.92 -36.50 -1.77
C GLN A 127 10.13 -37.93 -1.28
N PRO A 128 9.62 -38.92 -2.02
CA PRO A 128 9.10 -40.17 -1.48
C PRO A 128 10.16 -41.26 -1.38
N ALA A 129 9.84 -42.26 -0.55
CA ALA A 129 10.56 -43.53 -0.47
C ALA A 129 10.70 -44.22 -1.84
N GLU A 130 11.93 -44.54 -2.22
CA GLU A 130 12.23 -45.70 -3.08
C GLU A 130 12.88 -46.77 -2.20
N ILE A 131 12.18 -47.90 -2.04
CA ILE A 131 12.81 -49.17 -1.68
C ILE A 131 13.07 -49.89 -2.99
N GLN A 132 14.33 -50.11 -3.34
CA GLN A 132 14.71 -51.25 -4.18
C GLN A 132 15.95 -51.95 -3.61
N ASP A 133 15.75 -53.25 -3.48
CA ASP A 133 16.60 -54.36 -3.09
C ASP A 133 17.84 -54.52 -3.99
N GLY A 134 18.95 -55.02 -3.43
CA GLY A 134 20.18 -55.25 -4.22
C GLY A 134 21.44 -55.52 -3.40
N ASP A 135 21.52 -56.72 -2.83
CA ASP A 135 22.75 -57.44 -2.48
C ASP A 135 23.80 -57.38 -3.61
N ASN A 136 25.04 -56.92 -3.32
CA ASN A 136 26.26 -57.60 -3.77
C ASN A 136 27.56 -57.05 -3.16
N THR A 137 28.38 -57.99 -2.66
CA THR A 137 29.80 -57.96 -2.23
C THR A 137 30.13 -57.68 -0.77
#